data_AF-A0A940N264-F1
#
_entry.id   AF-A0A940N264-F1
#
_cell.length_a   1.000
_cell.length_b   1.000
_cell.length_c   1.000
_cell.angle_alpha   90.00
_cell.angle_beta   90.00
_cell.angle_gamma   90.00
#
_symmetry.space_group_name_H-M   'P 1'
#
loop_
_entity.id
_entity.type
_entity.pdbx_description
1 polymer ?
#
loop_
_entity_poly.entity_id
_entity_poly.type
_entity_poly.pdbx_seq_one_letter_code
_entity_poly.pdbx_strand_id
1 'polypeptide(L)'
;MLDAEIAATLMNRWDRKPAPAGNWSPLDLLQEGKLHYMHRRGEFRARDEAGRATHGVHVEYLTFADGSRALRITTAEGQDDWSRWVAIEAPRICLSRICEDLVDVAG
;
A
#
# COMPACT_ATOMS: atom_id res chain seq x y z
N MET A 1 -4.18 -12.66 -6.61
CA MET A 1 -3.52 -12.29 -5.34
C MET A 1 -2.08 -12.77 -5.25
N LEU A 2 -1.69 -13.82 -5.99
CA LEU A 2 -0.36 -14.42 -5.89
C LEU A 2 0.79 -13.40 -6.03
N ASP A 3 0.68 -12.47 -6.98
CA ASP A 3 1.70 -11.44 -7.22
C ASP A 3 1.91 -10.53 -5.99
N ALA A 4 0.83 -10.13 -5.32
CA ALA A 4 0.92 -9.32 -4.10
C ALA A 4 1.54 -10.08 -2.92
N GLU A 5 1.23 -11.36 -2.76
CA GLU A 5 1.83 -12.21 -1.72
C GLU A 5 3.32 -12.45 -1.96
N ILE A 6 3.69 -12.72 -3.21
CA ILE A 6 5.09 -12.85 -3.62
C ILE A 6 5.82 -11.54 -3.32
N ALA A 7 5.28 -10.40 -3.75
CA ALA A 7 5.89 -9.10 -3.51
C ALA A 7 6.05 -8.82 -2.01
N ALA A 8 4.99 -8.97 -1.21
CA ALA A 8 5.06 -8.77 0.23
C ALA A 8 6.12 -9.66 0.90
N THR A 9 6.20 -10.93 0.48
CA THR A 9 7.20 -11.88 1.00
C THR A 9 8.62 -11.45 0.65
N LEU A 10 8.85 -11.05 -0.59
CA LEU A 10 10.16 -10.61 -1.07
C LEU A 10 10.60 -9.31 -0.38
N MET A 11 9.68 -8.34 -0.23
CA MET A 11 9.97 -7.06 0.41
C MET A 11 10.27 -7.25 1.90
N ASN A 12 9.46 -8.03 2.61
CA ASN A 12 9.71 -8.36 4.01
C ASN A 12 11.02 -9.12 4.23
N ARG A 13 11.47 -9.93 3.25
CA ARG A 13 12.76 -10.59 3.29
C ARG A 13 13.91 -9.62 3.08
N TRP A 14 13.73 -8.65 2.19
CA TRP A 14 14.71 -7.59 1.95
C TRP A 14 14.93 -6.73 3.20
N ASP A 15 13.84 -6.27 3.83
CA ASP A 15 13.89 -5.42 5.04
C ASP A 15 14.61 -6.09 6.22
N ARG A 16 14.69 -7.43 6.26
CA ARG A 16 15.38 -8.20 7.32
C ARG A 16 16.85 -8.50 7.02
N LYS A 17 17.29 -8.32 5.77
CA LYS A 17 18.67 -8.63 5.38
C LYS A 17 19.55 -7.39 5.57
N PRO A 18 20.81 -7.56 6.00
CA PRO A 18 21.77 -6.47 5.95
C PRO A 18 21.88 -5.96 4.52
N ALA A 19 21.92 -4.63 4.37
CA ALA A 19 21.92 -3.96 3.07
C ALA A 19 22.91 -4.65 2.12
N PRO A 20 22.45 -5.17 0.97
CA PRO A 20 23.34 -5.87 0.05
C PRO A 20 24.43 -4.91 -0.43
N ALA A 21 25.63 -5.45 -0.68
CA ALA A 21 26.73 -4.69 -1.23
C ALA A 21 26.41 -4.25 -2.66
N GLY A 22 25.73 -3.11 -2.80
CA GLY A 22 25.34 -2.53 -4.08
C GLY A 22 24.15 -1.57 -3.96
N ASN A 23 23.95 -0.72 -4.97
CA ASN A 23 22.84 0.24 -5.04
C ASN A 23 21.49 -0.40 -5.43
N TRP A 24 21.25 -1.64 -5.00
CA TRP A 24 20.03 -2.36 -5.35
C TRP A 24 18.89 -1.88 -4.46
N SER A 25 17.77 -1.54 -5.07
CA SER A 25 16.54 -1.24 -4.36
C SER A 25 15.67 -2.50 -4.22
N PRO A 26 14.79 -2.56 -3.22
CA PRO A 26 13.79 -3.63 -3.12
C PRO A 26 12.93 -3.75 -4.39
N LEU A 27 12.68 -2.64 -5.08
CA LEU A 27 11.85 -2.57 -6.28
C LEU A 27 12.50 -3.26 -7.49
N ASP A 28 13.83 -3.23 -7.58
CA ASP A 28 14.59 -3.91 -8.64
C ASP A 28 14.40 -5.43 -8.57
N LEU A 29 14.25 -5.96 -7.35
CA LEU A 29 14.02 -7.40 -7.13
C LEU A 29 12.62 -7.83 -7.58
N LEU A 30 11.61 -6.96 -7.49
CA LEU A 30 10.28 -7.25 -8.05
C LEU A 30 10.32 -7.24 -9.59
N GLN A 31 11.10 -6.33 -10.16
CA GLN A 31 11.27 -6.23 -11.61
C GLN A 31 12.04 -7.42 -12.18
N GLU A 32 13.06 -7.92 -11.48
CA GLU A 32 13.76 -9.17 -11.82
C GLU A 32 12.80 -10.37 -11.83
N GLY A 33 11.88 -10.43 -10.86
CA GLY A 33 10.80 -11.41 -10.80
C GLY A 33 9.73 -11.26 -11.88
N LYS A 34 9.87 -10.30 -12.80
CA LYS A 34 8.89 -9.94 -13.85
C LYS A 34 7.51 -9.62 -13.30
N LEU A 35 7.43 -9.11 -12.07
CA LEU A 35 6.18 -8.64 -11.49
C LEU A 35 5.88 -7.27 -12.09
N HIS A 36 4.73 -7.15 -12.76
CA HIS A 36 4.25 -5.89 -13.29
C HIS A 36 3.41 -5.18 -12.23
N TYR A 37 3.87 -4.02 -11.77
CA TYR A 37 3.20 -3.26 -10.72
C TYR A 37 3.25 -1.75 -10.98
N MET A 38 2.27 -1.05 -10.39
CA MET A 38 2.32 0.40 -10.19
C MET A 38 2.67 0.67 -8.73
N HIS A 39 3.72 1.47 -8.50
CA HIS A 39 4.15 1.89 -7.17
C HIS A 39 3.60 3.28 -6.84
N ARG A 40 3.01 3.43 -5.65
CA ARG A 40 2.56 4.72 -5.13
C ARG A 40 2.87 4.87 -3.65
N ARG A 41 3.19 6.10 -3.26
CA ARG A 41 3.33 6.55 -1.88
C ARG A 41 2.36 7.71 -1.65
N GLY A 42 1.75 7.74 -0.47
CA GLY A 42 0.81 8.77 -0.07
C GLY A 42 0.93 9.05 1.43
N GLU A 43 0.23 10.10 1.85
CA GLU A 43 0.12 10.50 3.25
C GLU A 43 -1.34 10.79 3.56
N PHE A 44 -1.82 10.24 4.68
CA PHE A 44 -3.12 10.56 5.25
C PHE A 44 -2.91 11.39 6.49
N ARG A 45 -3.49 12.58 6.54
CA ARG A 45 -3.54 13.41 7.75
C ARG A 45 -4.98 13.49 8.22
N ALA A 46 -5.24 13.08 9.45
CA ALA A 46 -6.48 13.43 10.10
C ALA A 46 -6.45 14.91 10.50
N ARG A 47 -7.63 15.52 10.59
CA ARG A 47 -7.80 16.84 11.20
C ARG A 47 -8.60 16.67 12.48
N ASP A 48 -8.21 17.36 13.55
CA ASP A 48 -9.02 17.43 14.77
C ASP A 48 -10.28 18.29 14.52
N GLU A 49 -11.18 18.34 15.51
CA GLU A 49 -12.39 19.17 15.47
C GLU A 49 -12.10 20.66 15.31
N ALA A 50 -10.89 21.11 15.68
CA ALA A 50 -10.40 22.47 15.50
C ALA A 50 -9.73 22.70 14.13
N GLY A 51 -9.75 21.71 13.23
CA GLY A 51 -9.17 21.77 11.89
C GLY A 51 -7.64 21.68 11.85
N ARG A 52 -6.97 21.42 12.97
CA ARG A 52 -5.52 21.23 13.04
C ARG A 52 -5.14 19.85 12.54
N ALA A 53 -4.06 19.77 11.77
CA ALA A 53 -3.52 18.50 11.33
C ALA A 53 -3.02 17.70 12.54
N THR A 54 -3.55 16.48 12.71
CA THR A 54 -3.06 15.51 13.69
C THR A 54 -2.07 14.56 13.03
N HIS A 55 -1.54 13.60 13.81
CA HIS A 55 -0.56 12.60 13.37
C HIS A 55 -0.86 12.07 11.97
N GLY A 56 0.10 12.21 11.06
CA GLY A 56 0.03 11.69 9.71
C GLY A 56 0.37 10.21 9.66
N VAL A 57 -0.21 9.49 8.71
CA VAL A 57 0.17 8.12 8.34
C VAL A 57 0.69 8.13 6.92
N HIS A 58 1.92 7.72 6.72
CA HIS A 58 2.44 7.45 5.39
C HIS A 58 2.05 6.05 4.96
N VAL A 59 1.67 5.93 3.70
CA VAL A 59 1.21 4.68 3.12
C VAL A 59 1.99 4.46 1.84
N GLU A 60 2.52 3.25 1.69
CA GLU A 60 3.20 2.80 0.50
C GLU A 60 2.52 1.55 -0.02
N TYR A 61 2.23 1.52 -1.33
CA TYR A 61 1.57 0.36 -1.92
C TYR A 61 1.99 0.11 -3.36
N LEU A 62 1.88 -1.16 -3.74
CA LEU A 62 2.07 -1.70 -5.08
C LEU A 62 0.73 -2.24 -5.56
N THR A 63 0.33 -1.91 -6.78
CA THR A 63 -0.88 -2.44 -7.41
C THR A 63 -0.49 -3.31 -8.59
N PHE A 64 -0.99 -4.55 -8.62
CA PHE A 64 -0.69 -5.54 -9.66
C PHE A 64 -1.81 -5.59 -10.71
N ALA A 65 -1.54 -6.26 -11.83
CA ALA A 65 -2.47 -6.34 -12.96
C ALA A 65 -3.82 -7.01 -12.61
N ASP A 66 -3.82 -7.93 -11.63
CA ASP A 66 -5.03 -8.58 -11.11
C ASP A 66 -5.82 -7.73 -10.10
N GLY A 67 -5.38 -6.48 -9.87
CA GLY A 67 -5.97 -5.54 -8.92
C GLY A 67 -5.60 -5.79 -7.45
N SER A 68 -4.88 -6.88 -7.16
CA SER A 68 -4.35 -7.13 -5.82
C SER A 68 -3.27 -6.11 -5.47
N ARG A 69 -3.01 -5.94 -4.17
CA ARG A 69 -2.12 -4.89 -3.68
C ARG A 69 -1.19 -5.42 -2.60
N ALA A 70 0.05 -4.96 -2.61
CA ALA A 70 0.94 -5.07 -1.46
C ALA A 70 1.04 -3.70 -0.79
N LEU A 71 0.91 -3.61 0.53
CA LEU A 71 0.77 -2.39 1.31
C LEU A 71 1.70 -2.43 2.53
N ARG A 72 2.25 -1.27 2.90
CA ARG A 72 2.76 -1.01 4.25
C ARG A 72 2.45 0.42 4.70
N ILE A 73 2.52 0.66 6.00
CA ILE A 73 2.24 1.96 6.61
C ILE A 73 3.34 2.35 7.60
N THR A 74 3.50 3.64 7.85
CA THR A 74 4.29 4.15 8.97
C THR A 74 3.66 5.43 9.51
N THR A 75 3.98 5.80 10.74
CA THR A 75 3.58 7.09 11.30
C THR A 75 4.50 8.18 10.76
N ALA A 76 3.96 9.39 10.56
CA ALA A 76 4.72 10.53 10.05
C ALA A 76 5.91 10.94 10.95
N GLU A 77 5.86 10.54 12.22
CA GLU A 77 6.90 10.81 13.22
C GLU A 77 8.04 9.78 13.22
N GLY A 78 7.85 8.63 12.54
CA GLY A 78 8.77 7.51 12.56
C GLY A 78 9.11 7.00 11.16
N GLN A 79 9.65 7.86 10.29
CA GLN A 79 10.01 7.52 8.90
C GLN A 79 10.85 6.23 8.73
N ASP A 80 11.52 5.78 9.80
CA ASP A 80 12.35 4.57 9.83
C ASP A 80 11.64 3.30 10.31
N ASP A 81 10.42 3.38 10.87
CA ASP A 81 9.68 2.21 11.40
C ASP A 81 8.47 1.88 10.51
N TRP A 82 8.77 1.43 9.30
CA TRP A 82 7.74 0.92 8.41
C TRP A 82 7.18 -0.40 8.91
N SER A 83 5.86 -0.56 8.84
CA SER A 83 5.22 -1.85 9.04
C SER A 83 5.75 -2.87 8.01
N ARG A 84 5.59 -4.15 8.33
CA ARG A 84 5.75 -5.20 7.34
C ARG A 84 4.79 -4.98 6.17
N TRP A 85 5.23 -5.42 4.99
CA TRP A 85 4.39 -5.50 3.82
C TRP A 85 3.32 -6.57 3.99
N VAL A 86 2.10 -6.24 3.60
CA VAL A 86 0.92 -7.12 3.65
C VAL A 86 0.27 -7.16 2.28
N ALA A 87 -0.14 -8.35 1.84
CA ALA A 87 -0.92 -8.54 0.62
C ALA A 87 -2.42 -8.38 0.90
N ILE A 88 -3.12 -7.71 -0.01
CA ILE A 88 -4.56 -7.44 0.08
C ILE A 88 -5.19 -7.83 -1.26
N GLU A 89 -6.32 -8.55 -1.18
CA GLU A 89 -7.13 -8.85 -2.35
C GLU A 89 -7.66 -7.58 -3.02
N ALA A 90 -7.90 -7.66 -4.34
CA ALA A 90 -8.67 -6.63 -5.00
C ALA A 90 -10.04 -6.52 -4.31
N PRO A 91 -10.54 -5.30 -4.01
CA PRO A 91 -11.89 -5.15 -3.49
C PRO A 91 -12.85 -5.80 -4.48
N ARG A 92 -13.52 -6.87 -4.05
CA ARG A 92 -14.61 -7.47 -4.81
C ARG A 92 -15.75 -6.47 -4.75
N ILE A 93 -15.86 -5.62 -5.77
CA ILE A 93 -17.06 -4.81 -5.95
C ILE A 93 -18.16 -5.80 -6.32
N CYS A 94 -18.90 -6.29 -5.32
CA CYS A 94 -20.19 -6.91 -5.55
C CYS A 94 -21.11 -5.82 -6.09
N LEU A 95 -21.22 -5.74 -7.42
CA LEU A 95 -22.11 -4.81 -8.13
C LEU A 95 -23.60 -5.00 -7.79
N SER A 96 -23.96 -5.90 -6.87
CA SER A 96 -25.36 -6.14 -6.48
C SER A 96 -25.93 -5.14 -5.47
N ARG A 97 -25.15 -4.17 -4.94
CA ARG A 97 -25.67 -3.22 -3.93
C ARG A 97 -25.34 -1.74 -4.11
N ILE A 98 -24.74 -1.34 -5.25
CA ILE A 98 -24.39 0.08 -5.50
C ILE A 98 -25.53 0.85 -6.20
N CYS A 99 -26.74 0.29 -6.32
CA CYS A 99 -27.85 0.97 -7.02
C CYS A 99 -28.82 1.77 -6.13
N GLU A 100 -28.71 1.80 -4.79
CA GLU A 100 -29.75 2.45 -3.96
C GLU A 100 -29.32 3.70 -3.17
N ASP A 101 -28.03 3.95 -2.90
CA ASP A 101 -27.65 5.02 -1.95
C ASP A 101 -27.06 6.30 -2.58
N LEU A 102 -27.20 6.53 -3.89
CA LEU A 102 -26.65 7.72 -4.57
C LEU A 102 -27.70 8.68 -5.14
N VAL A 103 -28.96 8.56 -4.71
CA VAL A 103 -30.02 9.51 -5.05
C VAL A 103 -30.84 9.86 -3.81
N ASP A 104 -30.22 10.50 -2.81
CA ASP A 104 -30.98 11.39 -1.89
C ASP A 104 -30.07 12.28 -1.01
N VAL A 105 -29.41 13.27 -1.62
CA VAL A 105 -29.10 14.54 -0.95
C VAL A 105 -29.19 15.66 -2.00
N ALA A 106 -30.43 15.94 -2.43
CA ALA A 106 -30.80 17.20 -3.06
C ALA A 106 -32.32 17.39 -2.87
N GLY A 107 -32.71 17.70 -1.64
CA GLY A 107 -34.03 18.20 -1.27
C GLY A 107 -33.87 19.38 -0.34
#